data_AF-A0A811ZQE2-F1
#
_entry.id   AF-A0A811ZQE2-F1
#
_cell.length_a   1.000
_cell.length_b   1.000
_cell.length_c   1.000
_cell.angle_alpha   90.00
_cell.angle_beta   90.00
_cell.angle_gamma   90.00
#
_symmetry.space_group_name_H-M   'P 1'
#
loop_
_entity.id
_entity.type
_entity.pdbx_description
1 polymer ?
#
loop_
_entity_poly.entity_id
_entity_poly.type
_entity_poly.pdbx_seq_one_letter_code
_entity_poly.pdbx_strand_id
1 'polypeptide(L)'
;MYIISWHTHGYTGWVKSGSTPCKIEEIKDSLLTARQKDAEYIKIKKNRDNVKFKVQCSRYLYTTVIIYKEKAEKLKQSLPPSEGAEMNLAQ
;
A
#
# COMPACT_ATOMS: atom_id res chain seq x y z
N MET A 1 -6.87 -18.41 40.63
CA MET A 1 -6.79 -16.94 40.49
C MET A 1 -5.57 -16.58 39.68
N TYR A 2 -5.73 -16.39 38.38
CA TYR A 2 -5.01 -15.42 37.55
C TYR A 2 -5.91 -15.19 36.34
N ILE A 3 -6.81 -14.21 36.49
CA ILE A 3 -7.67 -13.71 35.43
C ILE A 3 -6.82 -12.70 34.67
N ILE A 4 -6.14 -13.14 33.61
CA ILE A 4 -5.56 -12.20 32.64
C ILE A 4 -6.57 -12.02 31.52
N SER A 5 -7.42 -11.04 31.76
CA SER A 5 -8.27 -10.34 30.80
C SER A 5 -7.47 -9.98 29.54
N TRP A 6 -7.83 -10.60 28.41
CA TRP A 6 -7.47 -10.08 27.09
C TRP A 6 -8.69 -9.35 26.54
N HIS A 7 -8.67 -8.02 26.63
CA HIS A 7 -9.50 -7.15 25.81
C HIS A 7 -8.58 -6.14 25.12
N THR A 8 -8.93 -5.83 23.87
CA THR A 8 -8.38 -4.77 22.99
C THR A 8 -7.01 -5.04 22.33
N HIS A 9 -7.04 -5.52 21.09
CA HIS A 9 -6.96 -4.63 19.93
C HIS A 9 -7.21 -5.41 18.63
N GLY A 10 -7.99 -4.79 17.74
CA GLY A 10 -8.45 -5.38 16.50
C GLY A 10 -7.32 -5.96 15.67
N TYR A 11 -7.46 -7.24 15.34
CA TYR A 11 -6.82 -7.81 14.17
C TYR A 11 -7.37 -7.04 12.97
N THR A 12 -6.59 -6.04 12.54
CA THR A 12 -6.85 -5.30 11.31
C THR A 12 -7.10 -6.31 10.20
N GLY A 13 -8.29 -6.19 9.60
CA GLY A 13 -8.84 -7.16 8.68
C GLY A 13 -7.80 -7.54 7.62
N TRP A 14 -7.55 -8.84 7.50
CA TRP A 14 -6.95 -9.39 6.31
C TRP A 14 -7.94 -9.15 5.17
N VAL A 15 -7.81 -8.01 4.50
CA VAL A 15 -8.43 -7.81 3.19
C VAL A 15 -7.69 -8.77 2.25
N LYS A 16 -8.14 -10.02 2.21
CA LYS A 16 -7.87 -10.93 1.10
C LYS A 16 -8.68 -10.40 -0.08
N SER A 17 -8.19 -9.33 -0.69
CA SER A 17 -8.71 -8.92 -1.99
C SER A 17 -8.36 -10.05 -2.96
N GLY A 18 -9.36 -10.76 -3.45
CA GLY A 18 -9.24 -11.75 -4.54
C GLY A 18 -8.88 -11.10 -5.88
N SER A 19 -8.15 -9.98 -5.86
CA SER A 19 -7.62 -9.28 -7.02
C SER A 19 -6.32 -9.95 -7.43
N THR A 20 -6.23 -10.33 -8.72
CA THR A 20 -5.02 -10.93 -9.27
C THR A 20 -3.85 -9.95 -9.07
N PRO A 21 -2.77 -10.36 -8.38
CA PRO A 21 -1.66 -9.46 -8.12
C PRO A 21 -0.83 -9.27 -9.40
N CYS A 22 -0.60 -8.02 -9.78
CA CYS A 22 0.28 -7.66 -10.89
C CYS A 22 1.51 -6.97 -10.35
N LYS A 23 2.70 -7.45 -10.75
CA LYS A 23 3.98 -6.80 -10.42
C LYS A 23 4.33 -5.80 -11.50
N ILE A 24 4.62 -4.56 -11.10
CA ILE A 24 5.17 -3.53 -11.98
C ILE A 24 6.67 -3.40 -11.67
N GLU A 25 7.53 -3.52 -12.68
CA GLU A 25 8.98 -3.45 -12.53
C GLU A 25 9.52 -2.02 -12.64
N GLU A 26 8.86 -1.16 -13.42
CA GLU A 26 9.27 0.22 -13.63
C GLU A 26 8.51 1.24 -12.77
N ILE A 27 9.23 2.25 -12.29
CA ILE A 27 8.68 3.32 -11.45
C ILE A 27 7.74 4.23 -12.26
N LYS A 28 7.99 4.40 -13.57
CA LYS A 28 7.18 5.26 -14.46
C LYS A 28 5.75 4.75 -14.53
N ASP A 29 5.59 3.46 -14.76
CA ASP A 29 4.29 2.80 -14.85
C ASP A 29 3.53 2.88 -13.52
N SER A 30 4.24 2.77 -12.39
CA SER A 30 3.62 2.99 -11.07
C SER A 30 3.02 4.39 -10.94
N LEU A 31 3.68 5.43 -11.46
CA LEU A 31 3.18 6.80 -11.39
C LEU A 31 1.96 7.00 -12.30
N LEU A 32 1.96 6.35 -13.47
CA LEU A 32 0.84 6.35 -14.40
C LEU A 32 -0.39 5.66 -13.79
N THR A 33 -0.21 4.47 -13.20
CA THR A 33 -1.29 3.74 -12.52
C THR A 33 -1.85 4.52 -11.33
N ALA A 34 -1.01 5.21 -10.56
CA ALA A 34 -1.45 6.01 -9.41
C ALA A 34 -2.29 7.24 -9.79
N ARG A 35 -2.14 7.75 -11.01
CA ARG A 35 -2.92 8.90 -11.54
C ARG A 35 -4.13 8.46 -12.36
N GLN A 36 -4.31 7.17 -12.57
CA GLN A 36 -5.43 6.64 -13.34
C GLN A 36 -6.75 6.88 -12.60
N LYS A 37 -7.81 7.21 -13.33
CA LYS A 37 -9.15 7.44 -12.77
C LYS A 37 -9.72 6.24 -12.00
N ASP A 38 -9.23 5.04 -12.31
CA ASP A 38 -9.69 3.77 -11.74
C ASP A 38 -8.89 3.37 -10.49
N ALA A 39 -7.92 4.19 -10.06
CA ALA A 39 -7.16 3.98 -8.85
C ALA A 39 -7.98 4.43 -7.63
N GLU A 40 -8.37 3.46 -6.80
CA GLU A 40 -9.24 3.69 -5.64
C GLU A 40 -8.43 4.10 -4.41
N TYR A 41 -7.32 3.41 -4.13
CA TYR A 41 -6.42 3.75 -3.03
C TYR A 41 -5.00 3.26 -3.25
N ILE A 42 -4.07 3.87 -2.52
CA ILE A 42 -2.65 3.52 -2.54
C ILE A 42 -2.23 3.12 -1.12
N LYS A 43 -1.77 1.89 -0.96
CA LYS A 43 -1.22 1.36 0.28
C LYS A 43 0.29 1.25 0.20
N ILE A 44 0.98 1.98 1.07
CA ILE A 44 2.45 1.92 1.17
C ILE A 44 2.81 0.96 2.30
N LYS A 45 3.40 -0.19 1.97
CA LYS A 45 3.90 -1.14 2.96
C LYS A 45 5.42 -1.02 3.07
N LYS A 46 5.91 -0.57 4.22
CA LYS A 46 7.34 -0.57 4.55
C LYS A 46 7.71 -1.94 5.12
N ASN A 47 8.72 -2.58 4.56
CA ASN A 47 9.42 -3.70 5.19
C ASN A 47 10.83 -3.24 5.59
N ARG A 48 11.60 -4.12 6.25
CA ARG A 48 12.96 -3.84 6.70
C ARG A 48 13.88 -3.36 5.57
N ASP A 49 13.84 -4.08 4.45
CA ASP A 49 14.77 -3.91 3.33
C ASP A 49 14.14 -3.31 2.07
N ASN A 50 12.80 -3.33 1.96
CA ASN A 50 12.08 -2.80 0.80
C ASN A 50 10.77 -2.11 1.16
N VAL A 51 10.34 -1.19 0.31
CA VAL A 51 9.05 -0.53 0.38
C VAL A 51 8.20 -1.03 -0.79
N LYS A 52 6.98 -1.48 -0.50
CA LYS A 52 6.01 -1.91 -1.51
C LYS A 52 4.94 -0.84 -1.66
N PHE A 53 4.85 -0.25 -2.84
CA PHE A 53 3.73 0.59 -3.24
C PHE A 53 2.66 -0.30 -3.84
N LYS A 54 1.50 -0.35 -3.20
CA LYS A 54 0.37 -1.14 -3.65
C LYS A 54 -0.72 -0.19 -4.12
N VAL A 55 -0.99 -0.13 -5.41
CA VAL A 55 -2.09 0.65 -5.97
C VAL A 55 -3.24 -0.31 -6.22
N GLN A 56 -4.37 -0.08 -5.55
CA GLN A 56 -5.61 -0.82 -5.82
C GLN A 56 -6.38 -0.09 -6.91
N CYS A 57 -6.61 -0.81 -8.01
CA CYS A 57 -7.58 -0.44 -9.02
C CYS A 57 -8.81 -1.36 -8.90
N SER A 58 -9.89 -1.06 -9.62
CA SER A 58 -11.15 -1.81 -9.51
C SER A 58 -11.05 -3.32 -9.73
N ARG A 59 -10.06 -3.81 -10.51
CA ARG A 59 -9.88 -5.25 -10.77
C ARG A 59 -8.54 -5.83 -10.30
N TYR A 60 -7.48 -5.03 -10.31
CA TYR A 60 -6.12 -5.50 -10.11
C TYR A 60 -5.43 -4.75 -8.97
N LEU A 61 -4.56 -5.47 -8.26
CA LEU A 61 -3.66 -4.89 -7.28
C LEU A 61 -2.27 -4.80 -7.90
N TYR A 62 -1.84 -3.58 -8.19
CA TYR A 62 -0.51 -3.33 -8.71
C TYR A 62 0.47 -3.16 -7.57
N THR A 63 1.54 -3.96 -7.56
CA THR A 63 2.60 -3.86 -6.56
C THR A 63 3.92 -3.49 -7.22
N THR A 64 4.49 -2.36 -6.80
CA THR A 64 5.84 -1.94 -7.14
C THR A 64 6.73 -2.11 -5.92
N VAL A 65 7.86 -2.80 -6.08
CA VAL A 65 8.82 -3.06 -5.01
C VAL A 65 10.03 -2.13 -5.20
N ILE A 66 10.27 -1.26 -4.23
CA ILE A 66 11.40 -0.33 -4.24
C ILE A 66 12.36 -0.74 -3.12
N ILE A 67 13.61 -0.98 -3.49
CA ILE A 67 14.67 -1.37 -2.53
C ILE A 67 15.25 -0.12 -1.86
N TYR A 68 15.44 0.96 -2.61
CA TYR A 68 16.06 2.19 -2.13
C TYR A 68 15.06 3.11 -1.41
N LYS A 69 15.29 3.36 -0.11
CA LYS A 69 14.42 4.20 0.73
C LYS A 69 14.30 5.64 0.22
N GLU A 70 15.40 6.24 -0.24
CA GLU A 70 15.39 7.62 -0.76
C GLU A 70 14.48 7.79 -1.98
N LYS A 71 14.49 6.80 -2.89
CA LYS A 71 13.59 6.80 -4.07
C LYS A 71 12.14 6.64 -3.64
N ALA A 72 11.89 5.84 -2.61
CA ALA A 72 10.55 5.66 -2.07
C ALA A 72 9.99 6.95 -1.46
N GLU A 73 10.78 7.71 -0.70
CA GLU A 73 10.32 8.99 -0.12
C GLU A 73 10.00 10.02 -1.21
N LYS A 74 10.84 10.12 -2.25
CA LYS A 74 10.55 10.97 -3.42
C LYS A 74 9.26 10.53 -4.13
N LEU A 75 9.04 9.23 -4.25
CA LEU A 75 7.82 8.72 -4.89
C LEU A 75 6.58 9.06 -4.09
N LYS A 76 6.63 8.99 -2.75
CA LYS A 76 5.52 9.40 -1.88
C LYS A 76 5.15 10.87 -2.08
N GLN A 77 6.14 11.74 -2.23
CA GLN A 77 5.91 13.17 -2.47
C GLN A 77 5.28 13.44 -3.84
N SER A 78 5.58 12.62 -4.84
CA SER A 78 5.01 12.74 -6.19
C SER A 78 3.59 12.20 -6.32
N LEU A 79 3.10 11.46 -5.33
CA LEU A 79 1.72 10.97 -5.31
C LEU A 79 0.78 12.11 -4.89
N PRO A 80 -0.40 12.23 -5.53
CA PRO A 80 -1.36 13.25 -5.14
C PRO A 80 -1.82 12.99 -3.70
N PRO A 81 -1.84 14.01 -2.81
CA PRO A 81 -2.46 13.92 -1.50
C PRO A 81 -3.98 13.95 -1.68
N SER A 82 -4.56 12.88 -2.25
CA SER A 82 -6.00 12.82 -2.48
C SER A 82 -6.70 12.30 -1.22
N GLU A 83 -7.66 13.09 -0.75
CA GLU A 83 -8.45 13.01 0.49
C GLU A 83 -9.22 11.69 0.74
N GLY A 84 -9.09 10.68 -0.13
CA GLY A 84 -9.76 9.38 -0.02
C GLY A 84 -8.83 8.16 0.02
N ALA A 85 -7.51 8.33 -0.15
CA ALA A 85 -6.57 7.23 0.06
C ALA A 85 -6.26 7.16 1.55
N GLU A 86 -7.00 6.36 2.30
CA GLU A 86 -6.68 6.06 3.68
C GLU A 86 -5.27 5.45 3.71
N MET A 87 -4.29 6.30 3.99
CA MET A 87 -2.89 5.96 4.22
C MET A 87 -2.83 5.18 5.54
N ASN A 88 -3.35 3.96 5.53
CA ASN A 88 -3.15 3.00 6.59
C ASN A 88 -1.68 2.61 6.56
N LEU A 89 -0.90 3.45 7.25
CA LEU A 89 0.45 3.22 7.67
C LEU A 89 0.40 2.03 8.64
N ALA A 90 0.38 0.82 8.10
CA ALA A 90 0.73 -0.35 8.89
C ALA A 90 2.20 -0.16 9.29
N GLN A 91 2.39 0.23 10.55
CA GLN A 91 3.68 0.33 11.21
C GLN A 91 4.23 -1.07 11.47
#